data_AF-A0A972VJ08-F1
#
_entry.id   AF-A0A972VJ08-F1
#
_cell.length_a   1.000
_cell.length_b   1.000
_cell.length_c   1.000
_cell.angle_alpha   90.00
_cell.angle_beta   90.00
_cell.angle_gamma   90.00
#
_symmetry.space_group_name_H-M   'P 1'
#
loop_
_entity.id
_entity.type
_entity.pdbx_description
1 polymer ?
#
loop_
_entity_poly.entity_id
_entity_poly.type
_entity_poly.pdbx_seq_one_letter_code
_entity_poly.pdbx_strand_id
1 'polypeptide(L)'
;MNGEQNPEQEYRKAHFSLETTEPTSFGHGWISGLISAILGIVGFGAVICFHYPTFLTMPELQRYYLDFLPYIRALLHVILVVSFLLGVISICLRHNKALGLIGLSSVLLAALLGGSHVPLDGEVSTGPLFGLDWFLLNLIVYSVVYIPLECLFAKHPEQPTFRKEWRVDVTYFFLNTLLIQITSLLTMSPAMIFFDWARVPSIVGTVSKLPLLIQIPLCLLVADFTQYWIHRAFHSVPFLWRFHAIHHSTEAMDWLAGARLHLVDVIITRGLTYVPIYVLGFSEAALVAYVMVVVIQATFIHANVRWEFPGVRWLLATPCFHHWHHAAEPQAVDKNFSVHTPFWDRLFGTFYMPGRWPEKYGLCGKRDVPSSWLLQFFYPFRRPRIEDFEE
;
A
#
# COMPACT_ATOMS: atom_id res chain seq x y z
N MET A 1 3.15 45.34 -28.02
CA MET A 1 4.20 44.31 -27.98
C MET A 1 3.54 43.03 -27.51
N ASN A 2 3.25 42.18 -28.50
CA ASN A 2 2.59 40.89 -28.33
C ASN A 2 3.56 39.96 -27.60
N GLY A 3 3.21 39.55 -26.38
CA GLY A 3 3.78 38.38 -25.74
C GLY A 3 2.92 37.20 -26.14
N GLU A 4 3.42 36.41 -27.08
CA GLU A 4 2.79 35.18 -27.58
C GLU A 4 2.39 34.27 -26.42
N GLN A 5 1.09 34.02 -26.29
CA GLN A 5 0.60 32.88 -25.55
C GLN A 5 1.03 31.64 -26.32
N ASN A 6 2.00 30.92 -25.75
CA ASN A 6 2.51 29.66 -26.28
C ASN A 6 1.35 28.64 -26.42
N PRO A 7 1.01 28.15 -27.63
CA PRO A 7 -0.08 27.20 -27.82
C PRO A 7 0.20 25.76 -27.34
N GLU A 8 1.39 25.47 -26.80
CA GLU A 8 1.80 24.11 -26.39
C GLU A 8 1.52 23.77 -24.91
N GLN A 9 0.52 24.40 -24.28
CA GLN A 9 -0.08 23.89 -23.04
C GLN A 9 -1.17 22.85 -23.35
N GLU A 10 -0.88 21.95 -24.28
CA GLU A 10 -1.70 20.77 -24.50
C GLU A 10 -1.47 19.82 -23.32
N TYR A 11 -2.46 19.78 -22.43
CA TYR A 11 -2.53 18.92 -21.24
C TYR A 11 -1.90 17.53 -21.47
N ARG A 12 -0.62 17.38 -21.10
CA ARG A 12 0.05 16.08 -20.99
C ARG A 12 -0.57 15.36 -19.79
N LYS A 13 -1.66 14.65 -20.07
CA LYS A 13 -2.32 13.69 -19.18
C LYS A 13 -1.35 12.56 -18.88
N ALA A 14 -1.30 12.10 -17.64
CA ALA A 14 -0.49 10.97 -17.15
C ALA A 14 -0.22 9.92 -18.25
N HIS A 15 0.99 9.94 -18.81
CA HIS A 15 1.44 9.02 -19.85
C HIS A 15 2.07 7.81 -19.15
N PHE A 16 1.29 6.76 -18.91
CA PHE A 16 1.70 5.58 -18.14
C PHE A 16 3.10 5.07 -18.54
N SER A 17 4.06 4.91 -17.63
CA SER A 17 5.46 4.62 -17.99
C SER A 17 6.08 3.59 -17.07
N LEU A 18 6.67 2.50 -17.58
CA LEU A 18 7.70 1.69 -16.88
C LEU A 18 9.02 1.87 -17.66
N GLU A 19 9.46 3.13 -17.68
CA GLU A 19 10.64 3.73 -18.33
C GLU A 19 10.98 3.16 -19.73
N THR A 20 10.07 3.39 -20.68
CA THR A 20 10.27 3.13 -22.12
C THR A 20 10.13 4.44 -22.90
N THR A 21 10.87 4.58 -24.01
CA THR A 21 10.73 5.70 -24.96
C THR A 21 9.62 5.49 -25.98
N GLU A 22 8.98 4.32 -26.00
CA GLU A 22 7.88 4.00 -26.91
C GLU A 22 6.56 4.64 -26.43
N PRO A 23 5.63 4.95 -27.35
CA PRO A 23 4.31 5.46 -26.99
C PRO A 23 3.56 4.52 -26.03
N THR A 24 2.91 5.12 -25.03
CA THR A 24 2.14 4.40 -24.01
C THR A 24 0.64 4.71 -24.04
N SER A 25 0.20 5.46 -25.05
CA SER A 25 -1.20 5.79 -25.30
C SER A 25 -1.98 4.62 -25.92
N PHE A 26 -3.30 4.75 -25.94
CA PHE A 26 -4.20 3.80 -26.57
C PHE A 26 -3.82 3.53 -28.04
N GLY A 27 -4.02 2.29 -28.50
CA GLY A 27 -3.69 1.87 -29.87
C GLY A 27 -2.24 1.42 -30.10
N HIS A 28 -1.30 1.75 -29.21
CA HIS A 28 0.12 1.38 -29.36
C HIS A 28 0.49 0.03 -28.70
N GLY A 29 -0.51 -0.76 -28.28
CA GLY A 29 -0.30 -2.05 -27.61
C GLY A 29 0.25 -1.98 -26.18
N TRP A 30 0.58 -0.79 -25.65
CA TRP A 30 1.10 -0.64 -24.28
C TRP A 30 0.07 -1.06 -23.22
N ILE A 31 -1.15 -0.53 -23.32
CA ILE A 31 -2.25 -0.84 -22.40
C ILE A 31 -2.56 -2.34 -22.45
N SER A 32 -2.65 -2.92 -23.66
CA SER A 32 -2.86 -4.36 -23.84
C SER A 32 -1.73 -5.17 -23.19
N GLY A 33 -0.47 -4.76 -23.36
CA GLY A 33 0.69 -5.43 -22.77
C GLY A 33 0.69 -5.36 -21.25
N LEU A 34 0.40 -4.20 -20.68
CA LEU A 34 0.31 -4.01 -19.23
C LEU A 34 -0.81 -4.87 -18.63
N ILE A 35 -2.02 -4.79 -19.18
CA ILE A 35 -3.17 -5.57 -18.69
C ILE A 35 -2.86 -7.06 -18.84
N SER A 36 -2.27 -7.48 -19.97
CA SER A 36 -1.83 -8.86 -20.17
C SER A 36 -0.84 -9.31 -19.10
N ALA A 37 0.19 -8.53 -18.81
CA ALA A 37 1.18 -8.83 -17.78
C ALA A 37 0.54 -8.95 -16.39
N ILE A 38 -0.31 -7.99 -16.00
CA ILE A 38 -1.00 -8.01 -14.70
C ILE A 38 -1.92 -9.24 -14.60
N LEU A 39 -2.81 -9.44 -15.56
CA LEU A 39 -3.74 -10.57 -15.56
C LEU A 39 -3.01 -11.92 -15.66
N GLY A 40 -1.91 -11.98 -16.39
CA GLY A 40 -1.07 -13.16 -16.53
C GLY A 40 -0.42 -13.53 -15.20
N ILE A 41 0.20 -12.55 -14.52
CA ILE A 41 0.83 -12.75 -13.19
C ILE A 41 -0.22 -13.13 -12.15
N VAL A 42 -1.37 -12.44 -12.13
CA VAL A 42 -2.49 -12.74 -11.23
C VAL A 42 -3.02 -14.15 -11.48
N GLY A 43 -3.29 -14.50 -12.75
CA GLY A 43 -3.81 -15.81 -13.13
C GLY A 43 -2.83 -16.92 -12.79
N PHE A 44 -1.54 -16.73 -13.09
CA PHE A 44 -0.49 -17.67 -12.70
C PHE A 44 -0.40 -17.83 -11.17
N GLY A 45 -0.39 -16.72 -10.43
CA GLY A 45 -0.37 -16.74 -8.97
C GLY A 45 -1.58 -17.46 -8.38
N ALA A 46 -2.78 -17.26 -8.94
CA ALA A 46 -3.99 -17.97 -8.53
C ALA A 46 -3.89 -19.49 -8.81
N VAL A 47 -3.31 -19.90 -9.94
CA VAL A 47 -3.03 -21.32 -10.23
C VAL A 47 -2.04 -21.91 -9.21
N ILE A 48 -1.00 -21.17 -8.83
CA ILE A 48 -0.07 -21.62 -7.77
C ILE A 48 -0.82 -21.74 -6.43
N CYS A 49 -1.71 -20.81 -6.10
CA CYS A 49 -2.55 -20.92 -4.90
C CYS A 49 -3.43 -22.18 -4.91
N PHE A 50 -3.92 -22.60 -6.08
CA PHE A 50 -4.70 -23.84 -6.19
C PHE A 50 -3.85 -25.11 -5.96
N HIS A 51 -2.56 -25.09 -6.32
CA HIS A 51 -1.64 -26.20 -6.05
C HIS A 51 -1.18 -26.27 -4.60
N TYR A 52 -1.02 -25.12 -3.95
CA TYR A 52 -0.49 -25.03 -2.59
C TYR A 52 -1.41 -24.19 -1.68
N PRO A 53 -2.71 -24.51 -1.58
CA PRO A 53 -3.66 -23.72 -0.80
C PRO A 53 -3.26 -23.69 0.68
N THR A 54 -2.58 -24.74 1.13
CA THR A 54 -2.11 -24.86 2.51
C THR A 54 -1.05 -23.87 2.94
N PHE A 55 -0.30 -23.32 1.98
CA PHE A 55 0.79 -22.36 2.23
C PHE A 55 0.51 -20.98 1.66
N LEU A 56 -0.30 -20.88 0.61
CA LEU A 56 -0.41 -19.66 -0.20
C LEU A 56 -1.78 -18.98 -0.13
N THR A 57 -2.72 -19.57 0.61
CA THR A 57 -4.11 -19.11 0.70
C THR A 57 -4.52 -18.86 2.13
N MET A 58 -5.06 -17.67 2.43
CA MET A 58 -5.53 -17.33 3.78
C MET A 58 -6.64 -18.29 4.26
N PRO A 59 -6.53 -18.90 5.46
CA PRO A 59 -7.53 -19.83 5.98
C PRO A 59 -8.94 -19.23 6.03
N GLU A 60 -9.03 -17.93 6.30
CA GLU A 60 -10.27 -17.17 6.34
C GLU A 60 -10.94 -17.08 4.96
N LEU A 61 -10.15 -17.08 3.88
CA LEU A 61 -10.62 -17.01 2.49
C LEU A 61 -10.87 -18.39 1.87
N GLN A 62 -10.18 -19.44 2.34
CA GLN A 62 -10.29 -20.80 1.80
C GLN A 62 -11.75 -21.30 1.76
N ARG A 63 -12.53 -21.05 2.82
CA ARG A 63 -13.95 -21.44 2.85
C ARG A 63 -14.76 -20.76 1.76
N TYR A 64 -14.60 -19.45 1.60
CA TYR A 64 -15.26 -18.71 0.52
C TYR A 64 -14.82 -19.21 -0.85
N TYR A 65 -13.54 -19.58 -1.02
CA TYR A 65 -13.06 -20.12 -2.29
C TYR A 65 -13.70 -21.46 -2.65
N LEU A 66 -13.92 -22.33 -1.65
CA LEU A 66 -14.61 -23.59 -1.84
C LEU A 66 -16.10 -23.37 -2.17
N ASP A 67 -16.77 -22.46 -1.45
CA ASP A 67 -18.19 -22.15 -1.66
C ASP A 67 -18.48 -21.57 -3.06
N PHE A 68 -17.56 -20.76 -3.59
CA PHE A 68 -17.69 -20.09 -4.89
C PHE A 68 -16.81 -20.70 -5.99
N LEU A 69 -16.31 -21.92 -5.78
CA LEU A 69 -15.29 -22.54 -6.65
C LEU A 69 -15.64 -22.54 -8.15
N PRO A 70 -16.87 -22.89 -8.59
CA PRO A 70 -17.21 -22.84 -10.03
C PRO A 70 -17.05 -21.45 -10.63
N TYR A 71 -17.42 -20.40 -9.88
CA TYR A 71 -17.31 -19.01 -10.32
C TYR A 71 -15.85 -18.54 -10.35
N ILE A 72 -15.05 -18.92 -9.35
CA ILE A 72 -13.62 -18.58 -9.31
C ILE A 72 -12.88 -19.25 -10.47
N ARG A 73 -13.18 -20.52 -10.77
CA ARG A 73 -12.59 -21.22 -11.94
C ARG A 73 -12.98 -20.56 -13.25
N ALA A 74 -14.25 -20.20 -13.41
CA ALA A 74 -14.71 -19.48 -14.60
C ALA A 74 -14.00 -18.12 -14.75
N LEU A 75 -13.90 -17.35 -13.66
CA LEU A 75 -13.20 -16.07 -13.65
C LEU A 75 -11.71 -16.23 -13.99
N LEU A 76 -11.03 -17.20 -13.36
CA LEU A 76 -9.62 -17.51 -13.64
C LEU A 76 -9.42 -17.90 -15.11
N HIS A 77 -10.32 -18.69 -15.68
CA HIS A 77 -10.28 -19.04 -17.10
C HIS A 77 -10.38 -17.80 -18.00
N VAL A 78 -11.35 -16.91 -17.72
CA VAL A 78 -11.52 -15.65 -18.45
C VAL A 78 -10.28 -14.76 -18.32
N ILE A 79 -9.70 -14.64 -17.11
CA ILE A 79 -8.48 -13.88 -16.85
C ILE A 79 -7.32 -14.39 -17.73
N LEU A 80 -7.10 -15.71 -17.77
CA LEU A 80 -6.03 -16.31 -18.57
C LEU A 80 -6.25 -16.11 -20.07
N VAL A 81 -7.48 -16.28 -20.57
CA VAL A 81 -7.82 -16.06 -21.98
C VAL A 81 -7.65 -14.59 -22.38
N VAL A 82 -8.16 -13.66 -21.58
CA VAL A 82 -8.02 -12.22 -21.86
C VAL A 82 -6.55 -11.80 -21.80
N SER A 83 -5.79 -12.29 -20.81
CA SER A 83 -4.34 -12.06 -20.73
C SER A 83 -3.63 -12.54 -21.99
N PHE A 84 -3.94 -13.74 -22.47
CA PHE A 84 -3.37 -14.28 -23.70
C PHE A 84 -3.67 -13.40 -24.92
N LEU A 85 -4.94 -13.07 -25.16
CA LEU A 85 -5.36 -12.27 -26.32
C LEU A 85 -4.71 -10.89 -26.31
N LEU A 86 -4.69 -10.21 -25.16
CA LEU A 86 -4.06 -8.90 -25.01
C LEU A 86 -2.53 -8.98 -25.15
N GLY A 87 -1.92 -10.07 -24.71
CA GLY A 87 -0.49 -10.34 -24.83
C GLY A 87 -0.08 -10.47 -26.29
N VAL A 88 -0.84 -11.22 -27.09
CA VAL A 88 -0.64 -11.32 -28.55
C VAL A 88 -0.77 -9.95 -29.20
N ILE A 89 -1.84 -9.19 -28.90
CA ILE A 89 -2.02 -7.82 -29.42
C ILE A 89 -0.82 -6.93 -29.09
N SER A 90 -0.34 -6.97 -27.84
CA SER A 90 0.83 -6.21 -27.43
C SER A 90 2.09 -6.61 -28.21
N ILE A 91 2.32 -7.91 -28.42
CA ILE A 91 3.46 -8.38 -29.21
C ILE A 91 3.34 -7.96 -30.67
N CYS A 92 2.15 -7.94 -31.25
CA CYS A 92 1.97 -7.48 -32.63
C CYS A 92 2.24 -5.98 -32.77
N LEU A 93 1.80 -5.16 -31.82
CA LEU A 93 1.81 -3.70 -31.95
C LEU A 93 3.08 -3.01 -31.41
N ARG A 94 3.75 -3.58 -30.40
CA ARG A 94 4.90 -2.93 -29.75
C ARG A 94 6.23 -3.36 -30.35
N HIS A 95 7.25 -2.50 -30.33
CA HIS A 95 8.60 -2.94 -30.67
C HIS A 95 9.22 -3.72 -29.50
N ASN A 96 9.20 -3.15 -28.29
CA ASN A 96 9.56 -3.85 -27.07
C ASN A 96 8.44 -4.83 -26.65
N LYS A 97 8.74 -6.13 -26.79
CA LYS A 97 7.80 -7.23 -26.52
C LYS A 97 7.72 -7.64 -25.06
N ALA A 98 8.48 -7.02 -24.15
CA ALA A 98 8.63 -7.49 -22.76
C ALA A 98 7.29 -7.65 -22.04
N LEU A 99 6.39 -6.66 -22.09
CA LEU A 99 5.09 -6.73 -21.42
C LEU A 99 4.21 -7.88 -21.95
N GLY A 100 4.09 -8.00 -23.27
CA GLY A 100 3.34 -9.08 -23.90
C GLY A 100 3.96 -10.46 -23.64
N LEU A 101 5.29 -10.56 -23.65
CA LEU A 101 6.00 -11.80 -23.31
C LEU A 101 5.81 -12.21 -21.85
N ILE A 102 5.86 -11.26 -20.90
CA ILE A 102 5.58 -11.56 -19.49
C ILE A 102 4.17 -12.14 -19.35
N GLY A 103 3.16 -11.49 -19.92
CA GLY A 103 1.78 -11.97 -19.87
C GLY A 103 1.63 -13.36 -20.49
N LEU A 104 2.13 -13.56 -21.71
CA LEU A 104 2.05 -14.86 -22.40
C LEU A 104 2.82 -15.96 -21.69
N SER A 105 4.01 -15.68 -21.16
CA SER A 105 4.79 -16.65 -20.39
C SER A 105 4.07 -17.03 -19.09
N SER A 106 3.48 -16.08 -18.37
CA SER A 106 2.68 -16.39 -17.18
C SER A 106 1.45 -17.23 -17.51
N VAL A 107 0.73 -16.92 -18.60
CA VAL A 107 -0.42 -17.73 -19.05
C VAL A 107 0.03 -19.14 -19.47
N LEU A 108 1.14 -19.26 -20.20
CA LEU A 108 1.68 -20.56 -20.60
C LEU A 108 2.03 -21.41 -19.37
N LEU A 109 2.73 -20.84 -18.40
CA LEU A 109 3.06 -21.52 -17.15
C LEU A 109 1.80 -21.92 -16.37
N ALA A 110 0.80 -21.02 -16.28
CA ALA A 110 -0.48 -21.32 -15.66
C ALA A 110 -1.20 -22.49 -16.35
N ALA A 111 -1.22 -22.51 -17.69
CA ALA A 111 -1.84 -23.56 -18.49
C ALA A 111 -1.11 -24.90 -18.34
N LEU A 112 0.23 -24.90 -18.36
CA LEU A 112 1.05 -26.10 -18.13
C LEU A 112 0.84 -26.70 -16.75
N LEU A 113 0.53 -25.86 -15.75
CA LEU A 113 0.17 -26.29 -14.41
C LEU A 113 -1.32 -26.69 -14.26
N GLY A 114 -2.11 -26.75 -15.34
CA GLY A 114 -3.52 -27.17 -15.30
C GLY A 114 -4.54 -26.03 -15.27
N GLY A 115 -4.09 -24.78 -15.22
CA GLY A 115 -4.93 -23.58 -15.38
C GLY A 115 -6.11 -23.53 -14.41
N SER A 116 -7.29 -23.20 -14.93
CA SER A 116 -8.55 -23.16 -14.16
C SER A 116 -9.05 -24.52 -13.69
N HIS A 117 -8.40 -25.63 -14.05
CA HIS A 117 -8.84 -27.00 -13.73
C HIS A 117 -8.00 -27.67 -12.62
N VAL A 118 -7.02 -26.98 -12.04
CA VAL A 118 -6.23 -27.53 -10.92
C VAL A 118 -7.15 -27.96 -9.77
N PRO A 119 -7.10 -29.20 -9.29
CA PRO A 119 -7.96 -29.66 -8.21
C PRO A 119 -7.67 -28.87 -6.92
N LEU A 120 -8.71 -28.57 -6.16
CA LEU A 120 -8.60 -27.94 -4.85
C LEU A 120 -9.19 -28.93 -3.84
N ASP A 121 -8.35 -29.46 -2.98
CA ASP A 121 -8.77 -30.37 -1.92
C ASP A 121 -9.51 -29.56 -0.84
N GLY A 122 -10.64 -30.08 -0.34
CA GLY A 122 -11.57 -29.35 0.54
C GLY A 122 -11.10 -29.16 1.99
N GLU A 123 -9.83 -29.38 2.29
CA GLU A 123 -9.30 -29.26 3.65
C GLU A 123 -8.76 -27.86 3.92
N VAL A 124 -9.27 -27.23 4.99
CA VAL A 124 -8.79 -25.92 5.44
C VAL A 124 -7.46 -26.09 6.18
N SER A 125 -6.43 -25.36 5.74
CA SER A 125 -5.07 -25.51 6.26
C SER A 125 -4.86 -24.88 7.63
N THR A 126 -3.89 -25.43 8.36
CA THR A 126 -3.42 -24.97 9.68
C THR A 126 -1.90 -24.68 9.73
N GLY A 127 -1.20 -24.70 8.59
CA GLY A 127 0.26 -24.53 8.50
C GLY A 127 0.73 -23.05 8.53
N PRO A 128 2.05 -22.76 8.49
CA PRO A 128 2.55 -21.40 8.34
C PRO A 128 2.22 -20.88 6.93
N LEU A 129 1.38 -19.84 6.81
CA LEU A 129 0.90 -19.38 5.51
C LEU A 129 1.46 -18.01 5.09
N PHE A 130 1.81 -17.96 3.81
CA PHE A 130 2.09 -16.75 3.05
C PHE A 130 0.81 -16.35 2.29
N GLY A 131 0.38 -15.09 2.42
CA GLY A 131 -0.86 -14.61 1.79
C GLY A 131 -0.65 -14.20 0.34
N LEU A 132 -0.33 -15.16 -0.53
CA LEU A 132 -0.20 -14.86 -1.96
C LEU A 132 -1.56 -14.49 -2.56
N ASP A 133 -2.61 -15.22 -2.21
CA ASP A 133 -3.99 -14.88 -2.56
C ASP A 133 -4.38 -13.48 -2.07
N TRP A 134 -4.03 -13.15 -0.83
CA TRP A 134 -4.27 -11.85 -0.21
C TRP A 134 -3.53 -10.75 -0.95
N PHE A 135 -2.25 -10.95 -1.29
CA PHE A 135 -1.49 -10.02 -2.13
C PHE A 135 -2.17 -9.78 -3.48
N LEU A 136 -2.55 -10.85 -4.19
CA LEU A 136 -3.15 -10.75 -5.52
C LEU A 136 -4.49 -10.00 -5.48
N LEU A 137 -5.34 -10.34 -4.51
CA LEU A 137 -6.62 -9.64 -4.31
C LEU A 137 -6.41 -8.16 -4.01
N ASN A 138 -5.51 -7.82 -3.08
CA ASN A 138 -5.22 -6.43 -2.77
C ASN A 138 -4.67 -5.72 -4.00
N LEU A 139 -3.69 -6.29 -4.71
CA LEU A 139 -3.12 -5.68 -5.91
C LEU A 139 -4.21 -5.30 -6.92
N ILE A 140 -5.18 -6.19 -7.18
CA ILE A 140 -6.31 -5.92 -8.07
C ILE A 140 -7.21 -4.83 -7.50
N VAL A 141 -7.67 -4.96 -6.26
CA VAL A 141 -8.62 -4.03 -5.64
C VAL A 141 -8.04 -2.62 -5.58
N TYR A 142 -6.82 -2.47 -5.07
CA TYR A 142 -6.14 -1.18 -5.01
C TYR A 142 -5.91 -0.61 -6.41
N SER A 143 -5.46 -1.41 -7.38
CA SER A 143 -5.24 -0.93 -8.75
C SER A 143 -6.53 -0.45 -9.41
N VAL A 144 -7.64 -1.19 -9.27
CA VAL A 144 -8.94 -0.84 -9.86
C VAL A 144 -9.54 0.43 -9.23
N VAL A 145 -9.24 0.69 -7.95
CA VAL A 145 -9.74 1.89 -7.25
C VAL A 145 -8.83 3.09 -7.51
N TYR A 146 -7.54 2.98 -7.21
CA TYR A 146 -6.66 4.14 -7.13
C TYR A 146 -6.05 4.55 -8.47
N ILE A 147 -5.76 3.62 -9.39
CA ILE A 147 -5.20 4.01 -10.70
C ILE A 147 -6.19 4.91 -11.46
N PRO A 148 -7.49 4.58 -11.60
CA PRO A 148 -8.44 5.49 -12.23
C PRO A 148 -8.57 6.81 -11.47
N LEU A 149 -8.56 6.76 -10.14
CA LEU A 149 -8.67 7.95 -9.29
C LEU A 149 -7.53 8.94 -9.56
N GLU A 150 -6.29 8.45 -9.57
CA GLU A 150 -5.10 9.26 -9.84
C GLU A 150 -5.03 9.72 -11.29
N CYS A 151 -5.49 8.91 -12.25
CA CYS A 151 -5.54 9.32 -13.65
C CYS A 151 -6.56 10.43 -13.93
N LEU A 152 -7.73 10.38 -13.27
CA LEU A 152 -8.82 11.35 -13.48
C LEU A 152 -8.65 12.62 -12.65
N PHE A 153 -8.10 12.48 -11.44
CA PHE A 153 -8.05 13.55 -10.44
C PHE A 153 -6.63 13.89 -9.97
N ALA A 154 -5.61 13.60 -10.80
CA ALA A 154 -4.20 13.89 -10.54
C ALA A 154 -3.98 15.27 -9.92
N LYS A 155 -3.15 15.33 -8.86
CA LYS A 155 -2.54 16.58 -8.37
C LYS A 155 -1.34 16.98 -9.22
N HIS A 156 -0.53 16.00 -9.60
CA HIS A 156 0.64 16.12 -10.49
C HIS A 156 0.38 15.32 -11.77
N PRO A 157 -0.34 15.87 -12.79
CA PRO A 157 -0.70 15.16 -14.01
C PRO A 157 0.49 14.73 -14.88
N GLU A 158 1.62 15.41 -14.73
CA GLU A 158 2.89 15.10 -15.38
C GLU A 158 3.57 13.84 -14.80
N GLN A 159 3.20 13.42 -13.59
CA GLN A 159 3.70 12.19 -12.98
C GLN A 159 3.10 10.97 -13.71
N PRO A 160 3.92 10.05 -14.24
CA PRO A 160 3.42 8.81 -14.81
C PRO A 160 2.88 7.88 -13.73
N THR A 161 1.78 7.18 -14.01
CA THR A 161 1.17 6.20 -13.08
C THR A 161 2.15 5.13 -12.59
N PHE A 162 3.05 4.66 -13.46
CA PHE A 162 4.00 3.60 -13.13
C PHE A 162 5.44 4.13 -12.94
N ARG A 163 5.59 5.28 -12.30
CA ARG A 163 6.86 6.00 -12.07
C ARG A 163 8.08 5.12 -11.75
N LYS A 164 9.29 5.66 -11.95
CA LYS A 164 10.58 5.00 -11.76
C LYS A 164 10.67 4.06 -10.54
N GLU A 165 10.20 4.51 -9.39
CA GLU A 165 10.32 3.77 -8.12
C GLU A 165 9.17 2.76 -7.90
N TRP A 166 8.20 2.66 -8.81
CA TRP A 166 7.05 1.75 -8.70
C TRP A 166 7.48 0.30 -8.50
N ARG A 167 8.61 -0.12 -9.08
CA ARG A 167 9.19 -1.46 -8.89
C ARG A 167 9.63 -1.72 -7.44
N VAL A 168 10.14 -0.71 -6.76
CA VAL A 168 10.53 -0.80 -5.34
C VAL A 168 9.26 -0.88 -4.49
N ASP A 169 8.28 -0.05 -4.80
CA ASP A 169 7.06 0.07 -3.99
C ASP A 169 6.17 -1.16 -4.13
N VAL A 170 6.07 -1.75 -5.32
CA VAL A 170 5.36 -3.03 -5.51
C VAL A 170 6.09 -4.19 -4.82
N THR A 171 7.43 -4.12 -4.68
CA THR A 171 8.20 -5.12 -3.92
C THR A 171 7.90 -5.03 -2.44
N TYR A 172 7.84 -3.81 -1.88
CA TYR A 172 7.41 -3.62 -0.50
C TYR A 172 5.96 -4.03 -0.29
N PHE A 173 5.06 -3.62 -1.18
CA PHE A 173 3.66 -4.01 -1.15
C PHE A 173 3.53 -5.54 -1.13
N PHE A 174 4.21 -6.23 -2.05
CA PHE A 174 4.26 -7.69 -2.11
C PHE A 174 4.73 -8.31 -0.80
N LEU A 175 5.88 -7.91 -0.27
CA LEU A 175 6.44 -8.52 0.94
C LEU A 175 5.59 -8.22 2.18
N ASN A 176 5.08 -6.99 2.31
CA ASN A 176 4.26 -6.57 3.45
C ASN A 176 2.88 -7.25 3.45
N THR A 177 2.35 -7.64 2.29
CA THR A 177 1.10 -8.41 2.19
C THR A 177 1.31 -9.93 2.21
N LEU A 178 2.41 -10.42 1.61
CA LEU A 178 2.72 -11.84 1.56
C LEU A 178 3.00 -12.38 2.96
N LEU A 179 3.70 -11.59 3.78
CA LEU A 179 4.04 -11.91 5.16
C LEU A 179 2.91 -11.54 6.14
N ILE A 180 1.66 -11.40 5.69
CA ILE A 180 0.55 -10.92 6.54
C ILE A 180 0.38 -11.77 7.80
N GLN A 181 0.51 -13.10 7.74
CA GLN A 181 0.34 -13.92 8.94
C GLN A 181 1.52 -13.81 9.91
N ILE A 182 2.74 -13.81 9.38
CA ILE A 182 3.95 -13.61 10.21
C ILE A 182 3.87 -12.23 10.87
N THR A 183 3.50 -11.19 10.13
CA THR A 183 3.34 -9.84 10.68
C THR A 183 2.17 -9.74 11.65
N SER A 184 1.04 -10.40 11.41
CA SER A 184 -0.07 -10.49 12.37
C SER A 184 0.34 -11.20 13.66
N LEU A 185 1.08 -12.31 13.56
CA LEU A 185 1.61 -13.01 14.73
C LEU A 185 2.57 -12.12 15.53
N LEU A 186 3.50 -11.46 14.84
CA LEU A 186 4.50 -10.58 15.45
C LEU A 186 3.89 -9.28 16.00
N THR A 187 2.69 -8.89 15.60
CA THR A 187 2.01 -7.69 16.10
C THR A 187 1.00 -8.02 17.20
N MET A 188 0.23 -9.10 17.08
CA MET A 188 -0.85 -9.43 18.03
C MET A 188 -0.37 -10.25 19.22
N SER A 189 0.47 -11.26 19.02
CA SER A 189 0.91 -12.16 20.10
C SER A 189 1.67 -11.46 21.21
N PRO A 190 2.58 -10.50 20.95
CA PRO A 190 3.26 -9.78 22.02
C PRO A 190 2.29 -9.01 22.93
N ALA A 191 1.23 -8.40 22.38
CA ALA A 191 0.22 -7.73 23.19
C ALA A 191 -0.48 -8.72 24.14
N MET A 192 -0.85 -9.90 23.63
CA MET A 192 -1.53 -10.92 24.44
C MET A 192 -0.62 -11.55 25.49
N ILE A 193 0.66 -11.75 25.19
CA ILE A 193 1.60 -12.40 26.12
C ILE A 193 2.09 -11.42 27.19
N PHE A 194 2.44 -10.19 26.80
CA PHE A 194 3.14 -9.24 27.68
C PHE A 194 2.23 -8.19 28.31
N PHE A 195 1.00 -8.00 27.84
CA PHE A 195 0.10 -6.93 28.32
C PHE A 195 -1.25 -7.44 28.82
N ASP A 196 -1.45 -8.76 28.95
CA ASP A 196 -2.68 -9.31 29.55
C ASP A 196 -2.90 -8.79 30.98
N TRP A 197 -1.82 -8.61 31.76
CA TRP A 197 -1.86 -8.04 33.11
C TRP A 197 -2.45 -6.62 33.18
N ALA A 198 -2.43 -5.85 32.08
CA ALA A 198 -2.95 -4.50 32.02
C ALA A 198 -4.48 -4.46 31.75
N ARG A 199 -5.10 -5.61 31.43
CA ARG A 199 -6.54 -5.71 31.17
C ARG A 199 -7.33 -5.61 32.47
N VAL A 200 -8.06 -4.51 32.64
CA VAL A 200 -8.97 -4.34 33.78
C VAL A 200 -10.36 -4.91 33.41
N PRO A 201 -10.87 -5.98 34.08
CA PRO A 201 -12.12 -6.66 33.68
C PRO A 201 -13.33 -5.73 33.58
N SER A 202 -13.52 -4.91 34.61
CA SER A 202 -13.89 -3.49 34.51
C SER A 202 -14.21 -2.87 33.15
N ILE A 203 -13.12 -2.36 32.59
CA ILE A 203 -13.03 -1.57 31.38
C ILE A 203 -13.32 -2.46 30.17
N VAL A 204 -12.70 -3.64 30.10
CA VAL A 204 -12.91 -4.62 29.02
C VAL A 204 -14.39 -4.96 28.89
N GLY A 205 -15.06 -5.26 30.00
CA GLY A 205 -16.47 -5.61 30.01
C GLY A 205 -17.40 -4.45 29.62
N THR A 206 -16.93 -3.21 29.76
CA THR A 206 -17.65 -2.01 29.33
C THR A 206 -17.43 -1.74 27.84
N VAL A 207 -16.18 -1.69 27.40
CA VAL A 207 -15.78 -1.37 26.03
C VAL A 207 -16.28 -2.42 25.04
N SER A 208 -16.12 -3.71 25.35
CA SER A 208 -16.58 -4.81 24.48
C SER A 208 -18.08 -4.83 24.24
N LYS A 209 -18.88 -4.26 25.16
CA LYS A 209 -20.34 -4.19 25.09
C LYS A 209 -20.88 -2.91 24.46
N LEU A 210 -20.02 -1.93 24.16
CA LEU A 210 -20.46 -0.74 23.44
C LEU A 210 -21.02 -1.14 22.07
N PRO A 211 -22.06 -0.47 21.55
CA PRO A 211 -22.50 -0.66 20.18
C PRO A 211 -21.33 -0.52 19.20
N LEU A 212 -21.29 -1.35 18.14
CA LEU A 212 -20.19 -1.34 17.17
C LEU A 212 -19.96 0.05 16.55
N LEU A 213 -21.04 0.79 16.29
CA LEU A 213 -20.99 2.16 15.77
C LEU A 213 -20.23 3.14 16.68
N ILE A 214 -20.15 2.87 17.99
CA ILE A 214 -19.37 3.65 18.96
C ILE A 214 -17.96 3.07 19.09
N GLN A 215 -17.82 1.75 19.06
CA GLN A 215 -16.50 1.10 19.13
C GLN A 215 -15.59 1.51 17.97
N ILE A 216 -16.11 1.61 16.74
CA ILE A 216 -15.30 1.95 15.55
C ILE A 216 -14.58 3.30 15.71
N PRO A 217 -15.27 4.44 15.91
CA PRO A 217 -14.60 5.73 16.06
C PRO A 217 -13.72 5.80 17.31
N LEU A 218 -14.09 5.13 18.41
CA LEU A 218 -13.27 5.10 19.61
C LEU A 218 -11.98 4.29 19.40
N CYS A 219 -12.07 3.14 18.72
CA CYS A 219 -10.94 2.31 18.34
C CYS A 219 -9.99 3.09 17.42
N LEU A 220 -10.55 3.78 16.41
CA LEU A 220 -9.78 4.65 15.51
C LEU A 220 -9.04 5.75 16.28
N LEU A 221 -9.70 6.43 17.22
CA LEU A 221 -9.07 7.50 18.02
C LEU A 221 -7.94 6.98 18.91
N VAL A 222 -8.15 5.84 19.58
CA VAL A 222 -7.13 5.19 20.41
C VAL A 222 -5.95 4.75 19.54
N ALA A 223 -6.22 4.12 18.40
CA ALA A 223 -5.21 3.65 17.48
C ALA A 223 -4.40 4.83 16.90
N ASP A 224 -5.08 5.90 16.46
CA ASP A 224 -4.41 7.08 15.88
C ASP A 224 -3.60 7.85 16.93
N PHE A 225 -4.06 7.91 18.19
CA PHE A 225 -3.28 8.49 19.29
C PHE A 225 -1.95 7.74 19.47
N THR A 226 -2.01 6.41 19.50
CA THR A 226 -0.81 5.58 19.64
C THR A 226 0.09 5.70 18.41
N GLN A 227 -0.47 5.66 17.21
CA GLN A 227 0.27 5.88 15.97
C GLN A 227 0.94 7.26 15.93
N TYR A 228 0.28 8.33 16.36
CA TYR A 228 0.86 9.68 16.44
C TYR A 228 2.18 9.67 17.22
N TRP A 229 2.21 9.04 18.39
CA TRP A 229 3.43 8.99 19.22
C TRP A 229 4.51 8.07 18.66
N ILE A 230 4.12 6.92 18.10
CA ILE A 230 5.06 6.02 17.43
C ILE A 230 5.69 6.72 16.24
N HIS A 231 4.88 7.38 15.41
CA HIS A 231 5.30 8.08 14.22
C HIS A 231 6.22 9.26 14.56
N ARG A 232 5.85 10.05 15.56
CA ARG A 232 6.74 11.08 16.10
C ARG A 232 8.06 10.49 16.62
N ALA A 233 8.04 9.33 17.27
CA ALA A 233 9.27 8.65 17.70
C ALA A 233 10.12 8.17 16.51
N PHE A 234 9.50 7.70 15.42
CA PHE A 234 10.20 7.39 14.18
C PHE A 234 10.93 8.60 13.61
N HIS A 235 10.36 9.80 13.71
CA HIS A 235 11.01 11.03 13.26
C HIS A 235 12.05 11.57 14.25
N SER A 236 11.78 11.48 15.56
CA SER A 236 12.64 12.09 16.59
C SER A 236 13.79 11.21 17.08
N VAL A 237 13.73 9.88 16.92
CA VAL A 237 14.79 8.96 17.39
C VAL A 237 15.66 8.54 16.20
N PRO A 238 16.96 8.93 16.15
CA PRO A 238 17.80 8.69 14.99
C PRO A 238 17.88 7.23 14.54
N PHE A 239 17.83 6.27 15.47
CA PHE A 239 17.82 4.86 15.12
C PHE A 239 16.53 4.43 14.43
N LEU A 240 15.38 4.86 14.93
CA LEU A 240 14.08 4.53 14.36
C LEU A 240 13.89 5.22 13.00
N TRP A 241 14.34 6.48 12.89
CA TRP A 241 14.28 7.24 11.65
C TRP A 241 14.91 6.52 10.48
N ARG A 242 15.97 5.74 10.67
CA ARG A 242 16.60 5.01 9.56
C ARG A 242 15.68 4.01 8.88
N PHE A 243 14.71 3.45 9.62
CA PHE A 243 13.69 2.57 9.07
C PHE A 243 12.61 3.37 8.34
N HIS A 244 12.21 4.50 8.93
CA HIS A 244 11.13 5.33 8.43
C HIS A 244 11.55 6.27 7.28
N ALA A 245 12.83 6.62 7.20
CA ALA A 245 13.42 7.37 6.10
C ALA A 245 13.28 6.65 4.76
N ILE A 246 13.13 5.32 4.77
CA ILE A 246 12.80 4.54 3.57
C ILE A 246 11.41 4.94 3.06
N HIS A 247 10.43 5.11 3.94
CA HIS A 247 9.10 5.58 3.60
C HIS A 247 9.13 7.01 3.04
N HIS A 248 9.83 7.91 3.73
CA HIS A 248 10.03 9.29 3.29
C HIS A 248 10.98 9.44 2.09
N SER A 249 11.62 8.37 1.61
CA SER A 249 12.53 8.46 0.46
C SER A 249 11.80 8.62 -0.87
N THR A 250 10.46 8.61 -0.86
CA THR A 250 9.66 8.73 -2.08
C THR A 250 9.65 10.18 -2.58
N GLU A 251 10.06 10.36 -3.83
CA GLU A 251 10.08 11.69 -4.46
C GLU A 251 8.79 12.00 -5.22
N ALA A 252 7.87 11.03 -5.30
CA ALA A 252 6.64 11.12 -6.06
C ALA A 252 5.53 10.35 -5.33
N MET A 253 4.48 11.06 -4.94
CA MET A 253 3.38 10.51 -4.16
C MET A 253 2.36 9.81 -5.06
N ASP A 254 1.97 8.60 -4.71
CA ASP A 254 0.82 7.87 -5.25
C ASP A 254 0.32 6.86 -4.20
N TRP A 255 -0.75 6.13 -4.52
CA TRP A 255 -1.36 5.15 -3.62
C TRP A 255 -0.38 4.05 -3.20
N LEU A 256 0.62 3.74 -4.04
CA LEU A 256 1.58 2.67 -3.77
C LEU A 256 2.75 3.17 -2.91
N ALA A 257 3.03 4.48 -2.87
CA ALA A 257 4.03 5.08 -2.00
C ALA A 257 3.80 4.73 -0.51
N GLY A 258 2.53 4.63 -0.08
CA GLY A 258 2.16 4.20 1.27
C GLY A 258 2.62 2.77 1.62
N ALA A 259 2.91 1.93 0.63
CA ALA A 259 3.38 0.57 0.86
C ALA A 259 4.88 0.48 1.18
N ARG A 260 5.67 1.53 0.86
CA ARG A 260 7.14 1.60 1.05
C ARG A 260 7.50 1.73 2.54
N LEU A 261 7.23 0.68 3.31
CA LEU A 261 7.53 0.61 4.73
C LEU A 261 8.45 -0.57 5.00
N HIS A 262 9.50 -0.34 5.80
CA HIS A 262 10.38 -1.40 6.25
C HIS A 262 9.63 -2.35 7.20
N LEU A 263 9.94 -3.65 7.18
CA LEU A 263 9.23 -4.64 7.99
C LEU A 263 9.25 -4.33 9.50
N VAL A 264 10.37 -3.83 10.01
CA VAL A 264 10.51 -3.37 11.40
C VAL A 264 9.56 -2.21 11.71
N ASP A 265 9.40 -1.26 10.78
CA ASP A 265 8.44 -0.16 10.93
C ASP A 265 7.02 -0.72 11.02
N VAL A 266 6.65 -1.59 10.08
CA VAL A 266 5.34 -2.28 10.07
C VAL A 266 5.07 -3.00 11.39
N ILE A 267 6.03 -3.77 11.91
CA ILE A 267 5.86 -4.54 13.16
C ILE A 267 5.72 -3.62 14.37
N ILE A 268 6.57 -2.59 14.50
CA ILE A 268 6.52 -1.64 15.61
C ILE A 268 5.20 -0.86 15.58
N THR A 269 4.87 -0.27 14.43
CA THR A 269 3.68 0.57 14.26
C THR A 269 2.40 -0.24 14.51
N ARG A 270 2.23 -1.39 13.85
CA ARG A 270 1.02 -2.22 14.04
C ARG A 270 0.97 -2.87 15.41
N GLY A 271 2.09 -3.38 15.91
CA GLY A 271 2.16 -4.10 17.18
C GLY A 271 1.86 -3.19 18.37
N LEU A 272 2.53 -2.05 18.46
CA LEU A 272 2.29 -1.10 19.55
C LEU A 272 0.90 -0.44 19.45
N THR A 273 0.38 -0.22 18.24
CA THR A 273 -1.00 0.26 18.05
C THR A 273 -2.04 -0.77 18.50
N TYR A 274 -1.76 -2.06 18.32
CA TYR A 274 -2.66 -3.13 18.76
C TYR A 274 -2.71 -3.28 20.29
N VAL A 275 -1.62 -2.97 21.01
CA VAL A 275 -1.58 -3.08 22.49
C VAL A 275 -2.77 -2.41 23.18
N PRO A 276 -3.05 -1.11 23.02
CA PRO A 276 -4.18 -0.47 23.69
C PRO A 276 -5.53 -0.98 23.17
N ILE A 277 -5.65 -1.36 21.89
CA ILE A 277 -6.88 -1.94 21.34
C ILE A 277 -7.20 -3.25 22.07
N TYR A 278 -6.19 -4.10 22.24
CA TYR A 278 -6.29 -5.32 23.00
C TYR A 278 -6.61 -5.03 24.46
N VAL A 279 -5.78 -4.25 25.16
CA VAL A 279 -5.89 -3.98 26.62
C VAL A 279 -7.25 -3.40 27.01
N LEU A 280 -7.79 -2.48 26.19
CA LEU A 280 -9.10 -1.87 26.43
C LEU A 280 -10.28 -2.82 26.11
N GLY A 281 -10.05 -3.91 25.38
CA GLY A 281 -11.06 -4.93 25.12
C GLY A 281 -12.04 -4.56 24.00
N PHE A 282 -11.56 -3.87 22.95
CA PHE A 282 -12.37 -3.70 21.74
C PHE A 282 -12.71 -5.05 21.12
N SER A 283 -13.92 -5.14 20.55
CA SER A 283 -14.36 -6.36 19.87
C SER A 283 -13.54 -6.62 18.60
N GLU A 284 -13.45 -7.89 18.21
CA GLU A 284 -12.83 -8.29 16.95
C GLU A 284 -13.48 -7.59 15.73
N ALA A 285 -14.81 -7.43 15.74
CA ALA A 285 -15.52 -6.68 14.71
C ALA A 285 -15.07 -5.21 14.61
N ALA A 286 -14.80 -4.56 15.74
CA ALA A 286 -14.27 -3.19 15.75
C ALA A 286 -12.83 -3.12 15.24
N LEU A 287 -12.00 -4.11 15.56
CA LEU A 287 -10.65 -4.23 15.02
C LEU A 287 -10.66 -4.43 13.50
N VAL A 288 -11.50 -5.35 12.99
CA VAL A 288 -11.66 -5.58 11.54
C VAL A 288 -12.13 -4.30 10.84
N ALA A 289 -13.12 -3.61 11.40
CA ALA A 289 -13.60 -2.35 10.86
C ALA A 289 -12.50 -1.26 10.85
N TYR A 290 -11.70 -1.17 11.91
CA TYR A 290 -10.54 -0.28 11.97
C TYR A 290 -9.51 -0.62 10.88
N VAL A 291 -9.16 -1.90 10.70
CA VAL A 291 -8.24 -2.33 9.64
C VAL A 291 -8.78 -1.95 8.25
N MET A 292 -10.09 -2.06 8.02
CA MET A 292 -10.71 -1.60 6.77
C MET A 292 -10.59 -0.07 6.57
N VAL A 293 -10.73 0.71 7.65
CA VAL A 293 -10.46 2.16 7.60
C VAL A 293 -9.00 2.42 7.24
N VAL A 294 -8.04 1.68 7.82
CA VAL A 294 -6.61 1.81 7.49
C VAL A 294 -6.35 1.51 6.00
N VAL A 295 -6.83 0.36 5.52
CA VAL A 295 -6.71 -0.08 4.11
C VAL A 295 -7.17 1.01 3.14
N ILE A 296 -8.32 1.64 3.43
CA ILE A 296 -8.89 2.67 2.56
C ILE A 296 -8.22 4.03 2.80
N GLN A 297 -8.32 4.57 4.01
CA GLN A 297 -7.94 5.96 4.28
C GLN A 297 -6.42 6.15 4.30
N ALA A 298 -5.64 5.25 4.91
CA ALA A 298 -4.19 5.42 4.97
C ALA A 298 -3.54 5.27 3.58
N THR A 299 -4.13 4.48 2.70
CA THR A 299 -3.70 4.44 1.29
C THR A 299 -4.13 5.68 0.53
N PHE A 300 -5.38 6.13 0.74
CA PHE A 300 -5.93 7.29 0.06
C PHE A 300 -5.17 8.60 0.35
N ILE A 301 -4.67 8.80 1.57
CA ILE A 301 -3.89 10.02 1.90
C ILE A 301 -2.54 10.09 1.20
N HIS A 302 -2.03 9.00 0.63
CA HIS A 302 -0.83 9.03 -0.20
C HIS A 302 -1.12 9.31 -1.67
N ALA A 303 -2.35 9.02 -2.12
CA ALA A 303 -2.71 9.04 -3.53
C ALA A 303 -2.43 10.40 -4.21
N ASN A 304 -2.05 10.35 -5.49
CA ASN A 304 -1.86 11.54 -6.32
C ASN A 304 -3.22 12.14 -6.72
N VAL A 305 -3.95 12.70 -5.76
CA VAL A 305 -5.31 13.21 -5.96
C VAL A 305 -5.41 14.65 -5.45
N ARG A 306 -5.88 15.57 -6.30
CA ARG A 306 -5.96 17.02 -6.01
C ARG A 306 -7.04 17.43 -5.00
N TRP A 307 -7.71 16.50 -4.35
CA TRP A 307 -8.86 16.79 -3.49
C TRP A 307 -8.42 17.29 -2.11
N GLU A 308 -8.87 18.49 -1.73
CA GLU A 308 -8.43 19.17 -0.51
C GLU A 308 -9.36 19.01 0.69
N PHE A 309 -10.62 18.63 0.45
CA PHE A 309 -11.67 18.40 1.47
C PHE A 309 -11.74 19.47 2.59
N PRO A 310 -11.94 20.77 2.26
CA PRO A 310 -11.81 21.87 3.21
C PRO A 310 -12.76 21.79 4.43
N GLY A 311 -13.92 21.14 4.28
CA GLY A 311 -14.89 20.95 5.37
C GLY A 311 -14.52 19.85 6.39
N VAL A 312 -13.73 18.85 5.99
CA VAL A 312 -13.36 17.71 6.86
C VAL A 312 -11.87 17.61 7.15
N ARG A 313 -11.02 18.45 6.53
CA ARG A 313 -9.55 18.50 6.75
C ARG A 313 -9.12 18.72 8.20
N TRP A 314 -10.04 19.09 9.08
CA TRP A 314 -9.79 19.30 10.51
C TRP A 314 -10.11 18.06 11.36
N LEU A 315 -10.87 17.12 10.79
CA LEU A 315 -11.32 15.90 11.44
C LEU A 315 -10.61 14.67 10.88
N LEU A 316 -10.37 14.64 9.57
CA LEU A 316 -9.75 13.53 8.86
C LEU A 316 -8.51 14.02 8.10
N ALA A 317 -7.46 13.21 8.14
CA ALA A 317 -6.26 13.45 7.35
C ALA A 317 -6.61 13.30 5.87
N THR A 318 -6.20 14.29 5.09
CA THR A 318 -6.45 14.39 3.64
C THR A 318 -5.17 14.10 2.87
N PRO A 319 -5.23 13.88 1.55
CA PRO A 319 -4.03 13.75 0.73
C PRO A 319 -3.08 14.94 0.91
N CYS A 320 -3.59 16.18 0.87
CA CYS A 320 -2.76 17.37 1.09
C CYS A 320 -2.08 17.39 2.47
N PHE A 321 -2.79 16.98 3.54
CA PHE A 321 -2.23 16.93 4.89
C PHE A 321 -1.05 15.96 5.00
N HIS A 322 -1.19 14.75 4.44
CA HIS A 322 -0.14 13.75 4.50
C HIS A 322 0.96 13.98 3.44
N HIS A 323 0.65 14.61 2.31
CA HIS A 323 1.65 15.10 1.36
C HIS A 323 2.58 16.14 2.00
N TRP A 324 2.05 17.01 2.86
CA TRP A 324 2.88 17.93 3.65
C TRP A 324 3.79 17.20 4.64
N HIS A 325 3.35 16.08 5.21
CA HIS A 325 4.20 15.25 6.05
C HIS A 325 5.40 14.66 5.27
N HIS A 326 5.18 14.30 4.00
CA HIS A 326 6.21 13.79 3.08
C HIS A 326 7.03 14.87 2.37
N ALA A 327 6.79 16.15 2.67
CA ALA A 327 7.43 17.24 1.94
C ALA A 327 8.89 17.43 2.38
N ALA A 328 9.78 17.63 1.40
CA ALA A 328 11.20 17.88 1.63
C ALA A 328 11.51 19.36 2.01
N GLU A 329 10.47 20.18 2.14
CA GLU A 329 10.61 21.60 2.47
C GLU A 329 10.99 21.77 3.95
N PRO A 330 11.96 22.63 4.33
CA PRO A 330 12.42 22.75 5.71
C PRO A 330 11.32 23.05 6.75
N GLN A 331 10.32 23.84 6.36
CA GLN A 331 9.13 24.14 7.17
C GLN A 331 8.19 22.96 7.45
N ALA A 332 8.30 21.89 6.67
CA ALA A 332 7.45 20.70 6.74
C ALA A 332 8.06 19.57 7.59
N VAL A 333 9.36 19.69 7.93
CA VAL A 333 10.06 18.72 8.79
C VAL A 333 9.37 18.61 10.15
N ASP A 334 9.21 17.37 10.62
CA ASP A 334 8.57 17.04 11.90
C ASP A 334 7.15 17.59 12.07
N LYS A 335 6.34 17.53 11.00
CA LYS A 335 4.92 17.94 11.00
C LYS A 335 3.99 16.81 10.62
N ASN A 336 2.72 16.91 11.04
CA ASN A 336 1.60 16.08 10.60
C ASN A 336 1.80 14.57 10.82
N PHE A 337 2.03 14.15 12.06
CA PHE A 337 2.31 12.75 12.43
C PHE A 337 1.07 11.85 12.48
N SER A 338 -0.14 12.40 12.60
CA SER A 338 -1.35 11.59 12.61
C SER A 338 -1.61 10.95 11.26
N VAL A 339 -2.11 9.71 11.28
CA VAL A 339 -2.48 8.97 10.06
C VAL A 339 -3.95 9.22 9.71
N HIS A 340 -4.82 9.26 10.72
CA HIS A 340 -6.26 9.32 10.53
C HIS A 340 -6.87 10.67 10.85
N THR A 341 -6.49 11.31 11.96
CA THR A 341 -7.08 12.59 12.38
C THR A 341 -6.03 13.66 12.73
N PRO A 342 -6.07 14.85 12.12
CA PRO A 342 -5.18 15.96 12.48
C PRO A 342 -5.40 16.51 13.90
N PHE A 343 -6.37 15.97 14.64
CA PHE A 343 -6.68 16.36 16.02
C PHE A 343 -5.44 16.29 16.93
N TRP A 344 -4.66 15.22 16.87
CA TRP A 344 -3.48 15.05 17.73
C TRP A 344 -2.36 16.01 17.35
N ASP A 345 -2.13 16.22 16.06
CA ASP A 345 -1.19 17.23 15.58
C ASP A 345 -1.53 18.65 16.04
N ARG A 346 -2.82 18.99 16.09
CA ARG A 346 -3.26 20.29 16.62
C ARG A 346 -3.09 20.38 18.13
N LEU A 347 -3.43 19.31 18.84
CA LEU A 347 -3.30 19.24 20.29
C LEU A 347 -1.82 19.34 20.75
N PHE A 348 -0.92 18.71 20.01
CA PHE A 348 0.51 18.62 20.36
C PHE A 348 1.42 19.56 19.54
N GLY A 349 0.84 20.46 18.74
CA GLY A 349 1.57 21.56 18.09
C GLY A 349 2.40 21.17 16.86
N THR A 350 2.05 20.08 16.18
CA THR A 350 2.76 19.55 14.99
C THR A 350 1.96 19.72 13.69
N PHE A 351 0.76 20.31 13.75
CA PHE A 351 -0.09 20.58 12.58
C PHE A 351 0.52 21.63 11.65
N TYR A 352 0.59 21.33 10.35
CA TYR A 352 1.09 22.22 9.31
C TYR A 352 0.31 22.08 7.99
N MET A 353 -0.41 23.14 7.61
CA MET A 353 -1.19 23.23 6.37
C MET A 353 -1.23 24.70 5.91
N PRO A 354 -0.22 25.20 5.19
CA PRO A 354 -0.06 26.62 4.85
C PRO A 354 -1.00 27.12 3.73
N GLY A 355 -1.99 26.32 3.31
CA GLY A 355 -2.96 26.71 2.27
C GLY A 355 -2.47 26.56 0.83
N ARG A 356 -1.34 25.86 0.63
CA ARG A 356 -0.87 25.38 -0.69
C ARG A 356 -0.46 23.91 -0.59
N TRP A 357 -0.17 23.29 -1.73
CA TRP A 357 0.45 21.96 -1.78
C TRP A 357 1.98 22.07 -1.64
N PRO A 358 2.66 21.01 -1.18
CA PRO A 358 4.12 20.96 -1.22
C PRO A 358 4.64 20.96 -2.66
N GLU A 359 5.82 21.54 -2.84
CA GLU A 359 6.52 21.67 -4.12
C GLU A 359 7.43 20.47 -4.41
N LYS A 360 7.94 19.82 -3.36
CA LYS A 360 8.87 18.69 -3.46
C LYS A 360 8.63 17.67 -2.34
N TYR A 361 8.74 16.40 -2.69
CA TYR A 361 8.72 15.27 -1.77
C TYR A 361 10.10 14.64 -1.61
N GLY A 362 10.25 13.78 -0.62
CA GLY A 362 11.47 13.05 -0.35
C GLY A 362 12.13 13.52 0.95
N LEU A 363 13.38 13.11 1.15
CA LEU A 363 14.16 13.48 2.32
C LEU A 363 14.67 14.92 2.21
N CYS A 364 14.65 15.64 3.34
CA CYS A 364 15.37 16.90 3.48
C CYS A 364 16.88 16.62 3.56
N GLY A 365 17.71 17.42 2.86
CA GLY A 365 19.17 17.27 2.89
C GLY A 365 19.77 16.23 1.93
N LYS A 366 20.99 15.77 2.22
CA LYS A 366 21.80 14.88 1.35
C LYS A 366 21.68 13.39 1.67
N ARG A 367 20.73 12.96 2.50
CA ARG A 367 20.54 11.53 2.81
C ARG A 367 20.12 10.76 1.55
N ASP A 368 21.03 9.96 1.04
CA ASP A 368 20.80 9.11 -0.13
C ASP A 368 20.37 7.71 0.33
N VAL A 369 19.05 7.52 0.50
CA VAL A 369 18.46 6.18 0.64
C VAL A 369 18.59 5.47 -0.71
N PRO A 370 19.22 4.28 -0.78
CA PRO A 370 19.45 3.60 -2.04
C PRO A 370 18.16 3.35 -2.84
N SER A 371 18.24 3.36 -4.17
CA SER A 371 17.07 3.12 -5.04
C SER A 371 16.68 1.65 -5.22
N SER A 372 17.45 0.70 -4.67
CA SER A 372 17.16 -0.74 -4.75
C SER A 372 16.56 -1.24 -3.45
N TRP A 373 15.46 -1.99 -3.55
CA TRP A 373 14.80 -2.61 -2.40
C TRP A 373 15.78 -3.37 -1.49
N LEU A 374 16.68 -4.18 -2.06
CA LEU A 374 17.63 -4.98 -1.28
C LEU A 374 18.58 -4.10 -0.46
N LEU A 375 19.03 -2.99 -1.06
CA LEU A 375 19.90 -2.03 -0.38
C LEU A 375 19.14 -1.23 0.67
N GLN A 376 17.86 -0.90 0.43
CA GLN A 376 16.98 -0.26 1.41
C GLN A 376 16.71 -1.19 2.60
N PHE A 377 16.51 -2.49 2.38
CA PHE A 377 16.30 -3.46 3.46
C PHE A 377 17.47 -3.49 4.46
N PHE A 378 18.71 -3.38 3.98
CA PHE A 378 19.89 -3.35 4.85
C PHE A 378 20.30 -1.94 5.29
N TYR A 379 19.70 -0.88 4.74
CA TYR A 379 20.05 0.52 5.03
C TYR A 379 20.00 0.87 6.53
N PRO A 380 18.96 0.47 7.30
CA PRO A 380 18.87 0.80 8.72
C PRO A 380 19.93 0.14 9.61
N PHE A 381 20.66 -0.85 9.08
CA PHE A 381 21.68 -1.60 9.83
C PHE A 381 23.12 -1.21 9.48
N ARG A 382 23.32 -0.33 8.50
CA ARG A 382 24.65 0.18 8.12
C ARG A 382 25.29 1.00 9.24
N ARG A 383 26.60 1.23 9.17
CA ARG A 383 27.23 2.20 10.08
C ARG A 383 26.77 3.62 9.68
N PRO A 384 26.36 4.46 10.63
CA PRO A 384 26.04 5.86 10.34
C PRO A 384 27.26 6.56 9.73
N ARG A 385 27.02 7.37 8.70
CA ARG A 385 28.01 8.33 8.17
C ARG A 385 27.79 9.69 8.82
N ILE A 386 28.83 10.53 8.83
CA ILE A 386 28.74 11.91 9.36
C ILE A 386 27.64 12.69 8.62
N GLU A 387 27.54 12.48 7.31
CA GLU A 387 26.51 13.04 6.42
C GLU A 387 25.08 12.68 6.83
N ASP A 388 24.88 11.57 7.57
CA ASP A 388 23.56 11.17 8.05
C ASP A 388 23.10 12.01 9.25
N PHE A 389 23.90 12.93 9.80
CA PHE A 389 23.53 13.79 10.94
C PHE A 389 23.50 15.28 10.60
N GLU A 390 23.80 15.64 9.36
CA GLU A 390 23.67 17.01 8.86
C GLU A 390 22.27 17.20 8.24
N GLU A 391 21.28 17.48 9.09
CA GLU A 391 19.94 17.97 8.69
C GLU A 391 19.79 19.46 8.97
#